data_AF-A0A1V4TYM2-F1
#
_entry.id   AF-A0A1V4TYM2-F1
#
_cell.length_a   1.000
_cell.length_b   1.000
_cell.length_c   1.000
_cell.angle_alpha   90.00
_cell.angle_beta   90.00
_cell.angle_gamma   90.00
#
_symmetry.space_group_name_H-M   'P 1'
#
loop_
_entity.id
_entity.type
_entity.pdbx_description
1 polymer ?
#
loop_
_entity_poly.entity_id
_entity_poly.type
_entity_poly.pdbx_seq_one_letter_code
_entity_poly.pdbx_strand_id
1 'polypeptide(L)'
;MSTRFDGAFFNEELDRARLTTQIEKVRKALADGRWHTVAAIAELIDAPEPSVSAQIRNLRKQENGGYIIETRRDGDTGLFVYRLVRGERE
;
A
#
# COMPACT_ATOMS: atom_id res chain seq x y z
N MET A 1 12.40 13.73 17.95
CA MET A 1 11.20 12.96 17.56
C MET A 1 11.14 13.00 16.04
N SER A 2 11.79 12.04 15.38
CA SER A 2 11.83 11.99 13.91
C SER A 2 11.60 10.55 13.51
N THR A 3 10.36 10.22 13.22
CA THR A 3 9.99 8.96 12.58
C THR A 3 10.52 9.06 11.14
N ARG A 4 11.77 8.63 10.95
CA ARG A 4 12.37 8.53 9.61
C ARG A 4 11.55 7.51 8.84
N PHE A 5 10.78 7.99 7.87
CA PHE A 5 10.17 7.17 6.83
C PHE A 5 11.29 6.65 5.93
N ASP A 6 11.92 5.55 6.35
CA ASP A 6 12.94 4.84 5.57
C ASP A 6 12.25 4.08 4.43
N GLY A 7 11.83 4.85 3.41
CA GLY A 7 11.22 4.36 2.17
C GLY A 7 12.28 3.94 1.16
N ALA A 8 13.11 2.94 1.49
CA ALA A 8 14.25 2.55 0.67
C ALA A 8 14.00 1.34 -0.26
N PHE A 9 12.77 1.13 -0.78
CA PHE A 9 12.50 -0.02 -1.66
C PHE A 9 11.68 0.28 -2.92
N PHE A 10 11.70 1.52 -3.42
CA PHE A 10 11.13 1.82 -4.75
C PHE A 10 12.24 1.94 -5.81
N ASN A 11 12.69 0.79 -6.33
CA ASN A 11 13.57 0.79 -7.50
C ASN A 11 12.70 1.01 -8.75
N GLU A 12 12.53 2.29 -9.13
CA GLU A 12 11.69 2.74 -10.25
C GLU A 12 12.00 2.05 -11.59
N GLU A 13 13.24 1.64 -11.80
CA GLU A 13 13.72 1.14 -13.08
C GLU A 13 13.31 -0.32 -13.36
N LEU A 14 13.24 -1.16 -12.32
CA LEU A 14 12.89 -2.58 -12.47
C LEU A 14 11.38 -2.83 -12.59
N ASP A 15 10.57 -1.84 -12.23
CA ASP A 15 9.14 -2.05 -11.93
C ASP A 15 8.19 -1.49 -12.99
N ARG A 16 8.67 -0.55 -13.82
CA ARG A 16 7.88 0.14 -14.85
C ARG A 16 7.29 -0.80 -15.91
N ALA A 17 7.87 -1.98 -16.13
CA ALA A 17 7.42 -2.91 -17.17
C ALA A 17 6.26 -3.82 -16.75
N ARG A 18 5.95 -3.95 -15.44
CA ARG A 18 4.89 -4.84 -14.92
C ARG A 18 3.84 -4.16 -14.03
N LEU A 19 4.10 -2.95 -13.50
CA LEU A 19 3.13 -2.20 -12.69
C LEU A 19 2.21 -1.30 -13.53
N THR A 20 1.50 -1.91 -14.47
CA THR A 20 0.59 -1.19 -15.38
C THR A 20 -0.70 -0.73 -14.70
N THR A 21 -1.05 -1.25 -13.52
CA THR A 21 -2.30 -0.90 -12.82
C THR A 21 -2.06 -0.27 -11.44
N GLN A 22 -2.85 0.74 -11.11
CA GLN A 22 -2.78 1.44 -9.82
C GLN A 22 -2.93 0.49 -8.62
N ILE A 23 -3.72 -0.58 -8.76
CA ILE A 23 -3.90 -1.60 -7.73
C ILE A 23 -2.60 -2.35 -7.39
N GLU A 24 -1.79 -2.68 -8.39
CA GLU A 24 -0.50 -3.34 -8.19
C GLU A 24 0.51 -2.38 -7.54
N LYS A 25 0.46 -1.08 -7.88
CA LYS A 25 1.26 -0.04 -7.21
C LYS A 25 0.96 0.04 -5.71
N VAL A 26 -0.34 0.10 -5.35
CA VAL A 26 -0.79 0.08 -3.96
C VAL A 26 -0.37 -1.19 -3.24
N ARG A 27 -0.47 -2.35 -3.90
CA ARG A 27 -0.02 -3.62 -3.33
C ARG A 27 1.47 -3.61 -3.04
N LYS A 28 2.28 -3.19 -4.01
CA LYS A 28 3.74 -3.15 -3.86
C LYS A 28 4.14 -2.22 -2.72
N ALA A 29 3.45 -1.08 -2.57
CA ALA A 29 3.65 -0.16 -1.45
C ALA A 29 3.32 -0.76 -0.08
N LEU A 30 2.49 -1.81 -0.01
CA LEU A 30 2.16 -2.54 1.22
C LEU A 30 2.96 -3.84 1.38
N ALA A 31 3.71 -4.26 0.36
CA ALA A 31 4.36 -5.57 0.31
C ALA A 31 5.55 -5.71 1.27
N ASP A 32 6.06 -4.61 1.81
CA ASP A 32 7.07 -4.62 2.88
C ASP A 32 6.52 -5.09 4.24
N GLY A 33 5.20 -5.24 4.36
CA GLY A 33 4.54 -5.76 5.55
C GLY A 33 4.57 -4.81 6.75
N ARG A 34 4.85 -3.52 6.55
CA ARG A 34 4.76 -2.49 7.59
C ARG A 34 3.42 -1.75 7.49
N TRP A 35 3.18 -0.89 8.48
CA TRP A 35 1.99 -0.03 8.53
C TRP A 35 2.24 1.24 7.74
N HIS A 36 1.39 1.50 6.75
CA HIS A 36 1.43 2.70 5.92
C HIS A 36 0.12 3.48 6.01
N THR A 37 0.22 4.81 6.00
CA THR A 37 -0.96 5.68 5.88
C THR A 37 -1.43 5.76 4.43
N VAL A 38 -2.70 6.10 4.21
CA VAL A 38 -3.22 6.36 2.85
C VAL A 38 -2.42 7.46 2.16
N ALA A 39 -2.11 8.53 2.90
CA ALA A 39 -1.30 9.65 2.41
C ALA A 39 0.09 9.21 1.93
N ALA A 40 0.82 8.40 2.71
CA ALA A 40 2.15 7.94 2.31
C ALA A 40 2.10 7.08 1.04
N ILE A 41 1.09 6.21 0.91
CA ILE A 41 0.90 5.40 -0.30
C ILE A 41 0.53 6.28 -1.50
N ALA A 42 -0.34 7.27 -1.29
CA ALA A 42 -0.77 8.24 -2.29
C ALA A 42 0.40 9.03 -2.86
N GLU A 43 1.28 9.54 -1.99
CA GLU A 43 2.51 10.23 -2.39
C GLU A 43 3.48 9.31 -3.13
N LEU A 44 3.62 8.05 -2.69
CA LEU A 44 4.55 7.10 -3.31
C LEU A 44 4.16 6.70 -4.74
N ILE A 45 2.86 6.60 -5.02
CA ILE A 45 2.36 6.14 -6.32
C ILE A 45 1.82 7.27 -7.21
N ASP A 46 1.90 8.52 -6.73
CA ASP A 46 1.33 9.72 -7.33
C ASP A 46 -0.17 9.54 -7.67
N ALA A 47 -0.97 9.20 -6.66
CA ALA A 47 -2.41 9.00 -6.82
C ALA A 47 -3.20 9.59 -5.66
N PRO A 48 -4.45 10.04 -5.90
CA PRO A 48 -5.26 10.61 -4.83
C PRO A 48 -5.64 9.54 -3.78
N GLU A 49 -5.62 9.93 -2.50
CA GLU A 49 -6.01 9.12 -1.34
C GLU A 49 -7.34 8.35 -1.48
N PRO A 50 -8.44 8.93 -2.02
CA PRO A 50 -9.68 8.18 -2.24
C PRO A 50 -9.49 7.02 -3.22
N SER A 51 -8.63 7.19 -4.23
CA SER A 51 -8.33 6.14 -5.19
C SER A 51 -7.49 5.03 -4.55
N VAL A 52 -6.49 5.38 -3.73
CA VAL A 52 -5.74 4.41 -2.92
C VAL A 52 -6.67 3.58 -2.02
N SER A 53 -7.60 4.23 -1.33
CA SER A 53 -8.58 3.56 -0.45
C SER A 53 -9.46 2.57 -1.22
N ALA A 54 -9.90 2.94 -2.42
CA ALA A 54 -10.63 2.06 -3.31
C ALA A 54 -9.77 0.85 -3.74
N GLN A 55 -8.49 1.05 -4.06
CA GLN A 55 -7.60 -0.04 -4.43
C GLN A 55 -7.28 -0.98 -3.28
N ILE A 56 -7.09 -0.48 -2.06
CA ILE A 56 -6.93 -1.32 -0.86
C ILE A 56 -8.15 -2.24 -0.68
N ARG A 57 -9.36 -1.70 -0.90
CA ARG A 57 -10.58 -2.52 -0.88
C ARG A 57 -10.59 -3.54 -2.02
N ASN A 58 -10.17 -3.17 -3.22
CA ASN A 58 -10.10 -4.09 -4.35
C ASN A 58 -9.11 -5.23 -4.10
N LEU A 59 -7.96 -4.97 -3.46
CA LEU A 59 -6.98 -6.00 -3.10
C LEU A 59 -7.59 -7.08 -2.20
N ARG A 60 -8.52 -6.74 -1.31
CA ARG A 60 -9.20 -7.73 -0.45
C ARG A 60 -10.12 -8.69 -1.21
N LYS A 61 -10.54 -8.35 -2.43
CA LYS A 61 -11.42 -9.20 -3.22
C LYS A 61 -10.66 -10.40 -3.78
N GLN A 62 -11.31 -11.57 -3.80
CA GLN A 62 -10.74 -12.79 -4.37
C GLN A 62 -10.33 -12.62 -5.85
N GLU A 63 -11.12 -11.87 -6.64
CA GLU A 63 -10.82 -11.56 -8.05
C GLU A 63 -9.46 -10.86 -8.25
N ASN A 64 -8.97 -10.15 -7.23
CA ASN A 64 -7.69 -9.44 -7.25
C ASN A 64 -6.66 -10.10 -6.35
N GLY A 65 -6.82 -11.37 -5.95
CA GLY A 65 -5.84 -12.12 -5.14
C GLY A 65 -6.16 -12.26 -3.65
N GLY A 66 -7.32 -11.78 -3.18
CA GLY A 66 -7.82 -12.10 -1.85
C GLY A 66 -6.89 -11.67 -0.70
N TYR A 67 -6.19 -10.54 -0.86
CA TYR A 67 -5.17 -10.11 0.07
C TYR A 67 -5.74 -9.81 1.46
N ILE A 68 -5.05 -10.29 2.49
CA ILE A 68 -5.36 -10.00 3.89
C ILE A 68 -4.65 -8.71 4.28
N ILE A 69 -5.41 -7.61 4.28
CA ILE A 69 -4.93 -6.28 4.66
C ILE A 69 -5.59 -5.89 5.98
N GLU A 70 -4.78 -5.71 7.02
CA GLU A 70 -5.25 -5.15 8.28
C GLU A 70 -5.38 -3.63 8.19
N THR A 71 -6.35 -3.10 8.93
CA THR A 71 -6.53 -1.67 9.12
C THR A 71 -6.57 -1.39 10.60
N ARG A 72 -5.83 -0.37 11.04
CA ARG A 72 -5.96 0.16 12.40
C ARG A 72 -5.89 1.67 12.37
N ARG A 73 -6.36 2.29 13.45
CA ARG A 73 -6.18 3.71 13.68
C ARG A 73 -4.86 3.91 14.42
N ASP A 74 -4.00 4.76 13.89
CA ASP A 74 -2.79 5.17 14.55
C ASP A 74 -3.14 6.02 15.78
N GLY A 75 -2.68 5.61 16.96
CA GLY A 75 -3.07 6.24 18.22
C GLY A 75 -2.44 7.62 18.45
N ASP A 76 -1.36 7.93 17.74
CA ASP A 76 -0.60 9.17 17.87
C ASP A 76 -1.15 10.25 16.92
N THR A 77 -1.38 9.87 15.66
CA THR A 77 -1.86 10.79 14.61
C THR A 77 -3.37 10.75 14.39
N GLY A 78 -4.07 9.71 14.87
CA GLY A 78 -5.49 9.50 14.63
C GLY A 78 -5.85 9.08 13.20
N LEU A 79 -4.85 8.86 12.33
CA LEU A 79 -5.02 8.47 10.93
C LEU A 79 -5.23 6.96 10.77
N PHE A 80 -5.81 6.55 9.65
CA PHE A 80 -5.92 5.13 9.30
C PHE A 80 -4.63 4.65 8.65
N VAL A 81 -4.09 3.55 9.18
CA VAL A 81 -2.94 2.84 8.60
C VAL A 81 -3.33 1.44 8.18
N TYR A 82 -2.66 0.96 7.14
CA TYR A 82 -2.91 -0.30 6.46
C TYR A 82 -1.63 -1.11 6.40
N ARG A 83 -1.76 -2.43 6.55
CA ARG A 83 -0.64 -3.37 6.46
C ARG A 83 -1.09 -4.62 5.72
N LEU A 84 -0.29 -5.08 4.76
CA LEU A 84 -0.48 -6.39 4.15
C LEU A 84 0.09 -7.47 5.08
N VAL A 85 -0.76 -8.40 5.50
CA VAL A 85 -0.37 -9.51 6.39
C VAL A 85 -0.10 -10.78 5.59
N ARG A 86 -0.95 -11.05 4.62
CA ARG A 86 -0.83 -12.21 3.74
C ARG A 86 -1.34 -11.84 2.37
N GLY A 87 -0.60 -12.25 1.35
CA GLY A 87 -1.02 -12.15 -0.03
C GLY A 87 -0.70 -13.43 -0.74
N GLU A 88 -1.70 -14.00 -1.41
CA GLU A 88 -1.48 -15.13 -2.30
C GLU A 88 -1.30 -14.56 -3.71
N ARG A 89 -0.03 -14.47 -4.12
CA ARG A 89 0.35 -14.47 -5.54
C ARG A 89 1.50 -15.46 -5.64
N GLU A 90 1.13 -16.70 -5.92
CA GLU A 90 2.05 -17.70 -6.48
C GLU A 90 2.57 -17.23 -7.85
#